data_AF-A0A1I7TRN5-F1
#
_entry.id   AF-A0A1I7TRN5-F1
#
_cell.length_a   1.000
_cell.length_b   1.000
_cell.length_c   1.000
_cell.angle_alpha   90.00
_cell.angle_beta   90.00
_cell.angle_gamma   90.00
#
_symmetry.space_group_name_H-M   'P 1'
#
loop_
_entity.id
_entity.type
_entity.pdbx_description
1 polymer ?
#
loop_
_entity_poly.entity_id
_entity_poly.type
_entity_poly.pdbx_seq_one_letter_code
_entity_poly.pdbx_strand_id
1 'polypeptide(L)'
;MDSRSVRAATRRANAERARLEEAKKRREELMRQMEVMRNEMPRHAAELERIRKEKEDLLGCPVCRENCNATNKFPCLWECGHTVCADCMIRLVARQWTEQRSVPKKDRVDIYCPSCMFIMKRMLYPLNPNILVKNEDVLQWIRANQDH
;
A
#
# COMPACT_ATOMS: atom_id res chain seq x y z
N MET A 1 24.42 60.44 -39.99
CA MET A 1 23.73 59.13 -39.82
C MET A 1 22.39 59.18 -40.54
N ASP A 2 22.08 58.18 -41.36
CA ASP A 2 20.83 58.14 -42.15
C ASP A 2 19.60 57.88 -41.25
N SER A 3 18.54 58.68 -41.42
CA SER A 3 17.26 58.60 -40.72
C SER A 3 16.59 57.21 -40.84
N ARG A 4 16.90 56.45 -41.90
CA ARG A 4 16.41 55.08 -42.09
C ARG A 4 17.10 54.07 -41.17
N SER A 5 18.39 54.27 -40.90
CA SER A 5 19.20 53.43 -40.00
C SER A 5 18.75 53.56 -38.54
N VAL A 6 18.49 54.79 -38.10
CA VAL A 6 18.00 55.07 -36.74
C VAL A 6 16.65 54.38 -36.48
N ARG A 7 15.70 54.47 -37.41
CA ARG A 7 14.39 53.80 -37.29
C ARG A 7 14.48 52.26 -37.26
N ALA A 8 15.42 51.68 -38.00
CA ALA A 8 15.66 50.22 -37.97
C ALA A 8 16.29 49.76 -36.64
N ALA A 9 17.17 50.57 -36.06
CA ALA A 9 17.74 50.32 -34.74
C ALA A 9 16.66 50.41 -33.63
N THR A 10 15.81 51.45 -33.66
CA THR A 10 14.71 51.61 -32.70
C THR A 10 13.73 50.42 -32.75
N ARG A 11 13.37 49.94 -33.94
CA ARG A 11 12.48 48.77 -34.07
C ARG A 11 13.09 47.50 -33.46
N ARG A 12 14.38 47.26 -33.67
CA ARG A 12 15.09 46.13 -33.06
C ARG A 12 15.15 46.24 -31.53
N ALA A 13 15.46 47.42 -31.01
CA ALA A 13 15.46 47.67 -29.57
C ALA A 13 14.07 47.47 -28.94
N ASN A 14 13.00 47.90 -29.61
CA ASN A 14 11.63 47.69 -29.13
C ASN A 14 11.21 46.22 -29.17
N ALA A 15 11.57 45.49 -30.23
CA ALA A 15 11.31 44.05 -30.34
C ALA A 15 12.04 43.26 -29.24
N GLU A 16 13.28 43.64 -28.93
CA GLU A 16 14.06 42.99 -27.87
C GLU A 16 13.50 43.28 -26.47
N ARG A 17 13.06 44.52 -26.21
CA ARG A 17 12.32 44.85 -24.98
C ARG A 17 11.03 44.04 -24.85
N ALA A 18 10.27 43.89 -25.93
CA ALA A 18 9.05 43.09 -25.91
C ALA A 18 9.33 41.61 -25.56
N ARG A 19 10.39 41.02 -26.15
CA ARG A 19 10.85 39.66 -25.82
C ARG A 19 11.28 39.52 -24.37
N LEU A 20 12.03 40.51 -23.85
CA LEU A 20 12.47 40.52 -22.45
C LEU A 20 11.28 40.58 -21.49
N GLU A 21 10.29 41.42 -21.77
CA GLU A 21 9.07 41.52 -20.95
C GLU A 21 8.23 40.23 -21.01
N GLU A 22 8.14 39.60 -22.18
CA GLU A 22 7.49 38.29 -22.29
C GLU A 22 8.24 37.21 -21.50
N ALA A 23 9.57 37.18 -21.58
CA ALA A 23 10.39 36.25 -20.82
C ALA A 23 10.26 36.46 -19.30
N LYS A 24 10.17 37.72 -18.82
CA LYS A 24 9.90 38.03 -17.41
C LYS A 24 8.54 37.49 -16.96
N LYS A 25 7.48 37.72 -17.74
CA LYS A 25 6.15 37.19 -17.43
C LYS A 25 6.13 35.66 -17.35
N ARG A 26 6.81 34.98 -18.28
CA ARG A 26 6.95 33.51 -18.25
C ARG A 26 7.71 33.03 -17.02
N ARG A 27 8.76 33.74 -16.62
CA ARG A 27 9.52 33.43 -15.41
C ARG A 27 8.68 33.62 -14.14
N GLU A 28 7.92 34.70 -14.05
CA GLU A 28 7.02 34.98 -12.93
C GLU A 28 5.93 33.90 -12.82
N GLU A 29 5.32 33.51 -13.93
CA GLU A 29 4.33 32.43 -13.94
C GLU A 29 4.94 31.08 -13.53
N LEU A 30 6.13 30.75 -14.01
CA LEU A 30 6.82 29.53 -13.59
C LEU A 30 7.13 29.54 -12.08
N MET A 31 7.59 30.67 -11.54
CA MET A 31 7.83 30.81 -10.11
C MET A 31 6.55 30.62 -9.29
N ARG A 32 5.42 31.15 -9.77
CA ARG A 32 4.11 30.97 -9.15
C ARG A 32 3.68 29.50 -9.17
N GLN A 33 3.89 28.79 -10.28
CA GLN A 33 3.60 27.35 -10.38
C GLN A 33 4.50 26.53 -9.44
N MET A 34 5.79 26.86 -9.35
CA MET A 34 6.70 26.20 -8.42
C MET A 34 6.30 26.43 -6.96
N GLU A 35 5.83 27.62 -6.61
CA GLU A 35 5.34 27.92 -5.27
C GLU A 35 4.07 27.12 -4.93
N VAL A 36 3.11 27.04 -5.86
CA VAL A 36 1.92 26.19 -5.69
C VAL A 36 2.34 24.73 -5.48
N MET A 37 3.18 24.19 -6.36
CA MET A 37 3.68 22.82 -6.25
C MET A 37 4.40 22.59 -4.92
N ARG A 38 5.28 23.49 -4.50
CA ARG A 38 5.98 23.42 -3.21
C ARG A 38 5.01 23.36 -2.04
N ASN A 39 3.90 24.10 -2.10
CA ASN A 39 2.90 24.13 -1.03
C ASN A 39 1.99 22.89 -1.06
N GLU A 40 1.77 22.28 -2.23
CA GLU A 40 0.96 21.08 -2.42
C GLU A 40 1.73 19.78 -2.12
N MET A 41 3.05 19.75 -2.40
CA MET A 41 3.89 18.55 -2.19
C MET A 41 3.77 17.94 -0.78
N PRO A 42 3.81 18.69 0.32
CA PRO A 42 3.64 18.12 1.66
C PRO A 42 2.27 17.46 1.86
N ARG A 43 1.22 18.01 1.26
CA ARG A 43 -0.13 17.44 1.34
C ARG A 43 -0.20 16.11 0.58
N HIS A 44 0.38 16.06 -0.61
CA HIS A 44 0.46 14.82 -1.38
C HIS A 44 1.33 13.77 -0.70
N ALA A 45 2.46 14.17 -0.11
CA ALA A 45 3.30 13.25 0.66
C ALA A 45 2.56 12.67 1.87
N ALA A 46 1.84 13.50 2.62
CA ALA A 46 1.04 13.06 3.77
C ALA A 46 -0.10 12.11 3.34
N GLU A 47 -0.76 12.41 2.21
CA GLU A 47 -1.81 11.57 1.64
C GLU A 47 -1.26 10.20 1.23
N LEU A 48 -0.13 10.16 0.53
CA LEU A 48 0.53 8.92 0.12
C LEU A 48 0.95 8.07 1.32
N GLU A 49 1.46 8.70 2.37
CA GLU A 49 1.82 7.99 3.60
C GLU A 49 0.59 7.44 4.32
N ARG A 50 -0.53 8.18 4.34
CA ARG A 50 -1.79 7.68 4.91
C ARG A 50 -2.28 6.45 4.15
N ILE A 51 -2.32 6.52 2.81
CA ILE A 51 -2.73 5.40 1.95
C ILE A 51 -1.81 4.19 2.16
N ARG A 52 -0.50 4.42 2.26
CA ARG A 52 0.48 3.35 2.53
C ARG A 52 0.18 2.65 3.85
N LYS A 53 -0.08 3.40 4.91
CA LYS A 53 -0.40 2.85 6.23
C LYS A 53 -1.72 2.07 6.22
N GLU A 54 -2.77 2.63 5.61
CA GLU A 54 -4.06 1.93 5.47
C GLU A 54 -3.90 0.60 4.72
N LYS A 55 -3.09 0.59 3.65
CA LYS A 55 -2.74 -0.62 2.92
C LYS A 55 -2.01 -1.65 3.79
N GLU A 56 -1.03 -1.23 4.58
CA GLU A 56 -0.29 -2.11 5.50
C GLU A 56 -1.24 -2.71 6.56
N ASP A 57 -2.17 -1.92 7.10
CA ASP A 57 -3.17 -2.39 8.07
C ASP A 57 -4.18 -3.39 7.45
N LEU A 58 -4.56 -3.21 6.19
CA LEU A 58 -5.51 -4.08 5.49
C LEU A 58 -4.89 -5.42 5.01
N LEU A 59 -3.62 -5.42 4.63
CA LEU A 59 -2.93 -6.59 4.09
C LEU A 59 -2.13 -7.37 5.15
N GLY A 60 -1.92 -6.75 6.32
CA GLY A 60 -1.29 -7.36 7.46
C GLY A 60 -2.16 -8.47 8.08
N CYS A 61 -1.51 -9.52 8.58
CA CYS A 61 -2.20 -10.54 9.35
C CYS A 61 -2.67 -9.96 10.70
N PRO A 62 -3.95 -10.14 11.12
CA PRO A 62 -4.45 -9.56 12.38
C PRO A 62 -3.80 -10.15 13.64
N VAL A 63 -3.07 -11.26 13.51
CA VAL A 63 -2.40 -11.94 14.63
C VAL A 63 -0.97 -11.45 14.81
N CYS A 64 -0.13 -11.54 13.77
CA CYS A 64 1.28 -11.16 13.85
C CYS A 64 1.59 -9.74 13.37
N ARG A 65 0.62 -9.07 12.73
CA ARG A 65 0.76 -7.74 12.09
C ARG A 65 1.85 -7.65 11.03
N GLU A 66 2.31 -8.80 10.54
CA GLU A 66 3.24 -8.87 9.43
C GLU A 66 2.49 -9.03 8.11
N ASN A 67 3.10 -8.53 7.04
CA ASN A 67 2.58 -8.68 5.69
C ASN A 67 2.59 -10.16 5.27
N CYS A 68 1.51 -10.57 4.61
CA CYS A 68 1.44 -11.89 3.98
C CYS A 68 2.39 -11.96 2.77
N ASN A 69 2.84 -13.16 2.40
CA ASN A 69 3.68 -13.40 1.23
C ASN A 69 3.24 -14.65 0.46
N ALA A 70 3.74 -14.85 -0.77
CA ALA A 70 3.30 -15.95 -1.62
C ALA A 70 3.81 -17.35 -1.20
N THR A 71 4.69 -17.46 -0.20
CA THR A 71 5.42 -18.70 0.12
C THR A 71 4.96 -19.32 1.44
N ASN A 72 5.35 -18.74 2.57
CA ASN A 72 5.15 -19.32 3.90
C ASN A 72 4.07 -18.59 4.70
N LYS A 73 3.93 -17.28 4.49
CA LYS A 73 2.90 -16.45 5.13
C LYS A 73 1.78 -16.13 4.15
N PHE A 74 1.36 -17.11 3.35
CA PHE A 74 0.25 -16.86 2.43
C PHE A 74 -1.05 -16.56 3.19
N PRO A 75 -1.85 -15.62 2.68
CA PRO A 75 -3.10 -15.24 3.30
C PRO A 75 -4.11 -16.39 3.15
N CYS A 76 -4.70 -16.82 4.26
CA CYS A 76 -5.73 -17.87 4.28
C CYS A 76 -7.09 -17.28 4.67
N LEU A 77 -8.12 -17.62 3.91
CA LEU A 77 -9.50 -17.26 4.19
C LEU A 77 -10.10 -18.17 5.27
N TRP A 78 -10.69 -17.54 6.27
CA TRP A 78 -11.58 -18.20 7.22
C TRP A 78 -12.98 -18.31 6.62
N GLU A 79 -13.79 -19.24 7.13
CA GLU A 79 -15.20 -19.37 6.73
C GLU A 79 -16.03 -18.10 6.97
N CYS A 80 -15.62 -17.25 7.91
CA CYS A 80 -16.22 -15.94 8.16
C CYS A 80 -15.79 -14.84 7.19
N GLY A 81 -14.90 -15.13 6.23
CA GLY A 81 -14.38 -14.17 5.25
C GLY A 81 -13.12 -13.40 5.67
N HIS A 82 -12.71 -13.46 6.95
CA HIS A 82 -11.48 -12.81 7.39
C HIS A 82 -10.23 -13.56 6.94
N THR A 83 -9.13 -12.83 6.78
CA THR A 83 -7.84 -13.38 6.35
C THR A 83 -6.84 -13.45 7.50
N VAL A 84 -6.14 -14.58 7.63
CA VAL A 84 -5.03 -14.80 8.58
C VAL A 84 -3.92 -15.54 7.84
N CYS A 85 -2.65 -15.23 8.10
CA CYS A 85 -1.55 -15.95 7.43
C CYS A 85 -1.47 -17.43 7.87
N ALA A 86 -0.99 -18.29 6.97
CA ALA A 86 -0.88 -19.73 7.21
C ALA A 86 -0.10 -20.08 8.50
N ASP A 87 1.02 -19.40 8.77
CA ASP A 87 1.79 -19.58 10.00
C ASP A 87 0.97 -19.31 11.27
N CYS A 88 0.17 -18.24 11.27
CA CYS A 88 -0.66 -17.91 12.42
C CYS A 88 -1.81 -18.91 12.58
N MET A 89 -2.39 -19.41 11.48
CA MET A 89 -3.37 -20.50 11.52
C MET A 89 -2.81 -21.75 12.20
N ILE A 90 -1.62 -22.19 11.79
CA ILE A 90 -0.95 -23.36 12.38
C ILE A 90 -0.71 -23.15 13.88
N ARG A 91 -0.21 -21.98 14.27
CA ARG A 91 0.06 -21.64 15.68
C ARG A 91 -1.21 -21.59 16.53
N LEU A 92 -2.31 -21.04 16.00
CA LEU A 92 -3.60 -21.01 16.71
C LEU A 92 -4.14 -22.42 16.97
N VAL A 93 -4.09 -23.30 15.97
CA VAL A 93 -4.48 -24.71 16.13
C VAL A 93 -3.59 -25.42 17.15
N ALA A 94 -2.27 -25.26 17.03
CA ALA A 94 -1.31 -25.88 17.94
C ALA A 94 -1.49 -25.41 19.40
N ARG A 95 -1.72 -24.12 19.60
CA ARG A 95 -2.01 -23.53 20.90
C ARG A 95 -3.28 -24.15 21.50
N GLN A 96 -4.38 -24.16 20.75
CA GLN A 96 -5.64 -24.71 21.22
C GLN A 96 -5.53 -26.20 21.56
N TRP A 97 -4.79 -26.98 20.78
CA TRP A 97 -4.54 -28.40 21.05
C TRP A 97 -3.69 -28.61 22.32
N THR A 98 -2.73 -27.72 22.55
CA THR A 98 -1.91 -27.75 23.77
C THR A 98 -2.74 -27.45 25.01
N GLU A 99 -3.64 -26.45 24.93
CA GLU A 99 -4.54 -26.01 26.01
C GLU A 99 -5.70 -26.98 26.29
N GLN A 100 -5.97 -27.96 25.42
CA GLN A 100 -6.97 -29.00 25.68
C GLN A 100 -6.61 -29.79 26.95
N ARG A 101 -7.52 -29.76 27.92
CA ARG A 101 -7.40 -30.48 29.21
C ARG A 101 -7.84 -31.96 29.13
N SER A 102 -8.41 -32.40 28.00
CA SER A 102 -8.93 -33.76 27.84
C SER A 102 -7.80 -34.79 27.63
N VAL A 103 -7.87 -35.91 28.33
CA VAL A 103 -7.02 -37.09 28.13
C VAL A 103 -7.90 -38.30 27.78
N PRO A 104 -7.67 -39.01 26.66
CA PRO A 104 -6.68 -38.70 25.61
C PRO A 104 -7.03 -37.40 24.86
N LYS A 105 -6.01 -36.69 24.38
CA LYS A 105 -6.21 -35.49 23.57
C LYS A 105 -6.88 -35.85 22.24
N LYS A 106 -7.78 -34.98 21.75
CA LYS A 106 -8.38 -35.14 20.43
C LYS A 106 -7.49 -34.46 19.40
N ASP A 107 -7.32 -35.06 18.24
CA ASP A 107 -6.59 -34.43 17.12
C ASP A 107 -7.37 -33.30 16.45
N ARG A 108 -8.53 -32.92 17.02
CA ARG A 108 -9.41 -31.89 16.51
C ARG A 108 -9.67 -30.83 17.57
N VAL A 109 -9.54 -29.58 17.15
CA VAL A 109 -9.75 -28.39 17.98
C VAL A 109 -10.67 -27.40 17.28
N ASP A 110 -11.37 -26.60 18.07
CA ASP A 110 -12.12 -25.45 17.57
C ASP A 110 -11.31 -24.20 17.85
N ILE A 111 -11.10 -23.35 16.84
CA ILE A 111 -10.36 -22.09 16.97
C ILE A 111 -11.28 -20.90 16.67
N TYR A 112 -10.97 -19.74 17.24
CA TYR A 112 -11.76 -18.52 17.09
C TYR A 112 -11.07 -17.53 16.18
N CYS A 113 -11.85 -16.90 15.29
CA CYS A 113 -11.34 -15.87 14.40
C CYS A 113 -10.83 -14.68 15.23
N PRO A 114 -9.57 -14.26 15.07
CA PRO A 114 -9.02 -13.12 15.80
C PRO A 114 -9.77 -11.80 15.53
N SER A 115 -10.45 -11.70 14.38
CA SER A 115 -11.13 -10.48 13.94
C SER A 115 -12.58 -10.40 14.40
N CYS A 116 -13.34 -11.50 14.38
CA CYS A 116 -14.78 -11.49 14.66
C CYS A 116 -15.27 -12.58 15.61
N MET A 117 -14.37 -13.36 16.22
CA MET A 117 -14.69 -14.46 17.14
C MET A 117 -15.54 -15.59 16.54
N PHE A 118 -15.69 -15.65 15.21
CA PHE A 118 -16.32 -16.79 14.54
C PHE A 118 -15.55 -18.08 14.82
N ILE A 119 -16.27 -19.18 15.04
CA ILE A 119 -15.68 -20.47 15.43
C ILE A 119 -15.43 -21.32 14.19
N MET A 120 -14.16 -21.58 13.87
CA MET A 120 -13.79 -22.65 12.94
C MET A 120 -13.69 -23.97 13.70
N LYS A 121 -14.60 -24.89 13.40
CA LYS A 121 -14.74 -26.14 14.14
C LYS A 121 -13.87 -27.25 13.57
N ARG A 122 -13.43 -28.17 14.44
CA ARG A 122 -12.84 -29.48 14.08
C ARG A 122 -11.54 -29.42 13.25
N MET A 123 -10.76 -28.36 13.42
CA MET A 123 -9.44 -28.20 12.80
C MET A 123 -8.48 -29.30 13.26
N LEU A 124 -7.76 -29.90 12.32
CA LEU A 124 -6.83 -31.00 12.59
C LEU A 124 -5.50 -30.49 13.17
N TYR A 125 -4.98 -31.19 14.17
CA TYR A 125 -3.63 -31.02 14.68
C TYR A 125 -2.79 -32.29 14.40
N PRO A 126 -1.55 -32.18 13.86
CA PRO A 126 -0.94 -30.96 13.34
C PRO A 126 -1.67 -30.46 12.08
N LEU A 127 -1.79 -29.14 11.95
CA LEU A 127 -2.46 -28.54 10.80
C LEU A 127 -1.54 -28.57 9.58
N ASN A 128 -2.00 -29.18 8.49
CA ASN A 128 -1.33 -29.10 7.20
C ASN A 128 -1.73 -27.78 6.49
N PRO A 129 -0.78 -26.86 6.19
CA PRO A 129 -1.12 -25.61 5.51
C PRO A 129 -1.74 -25.80 4.12
N ASN A 130 -1.48 -26.93 3.44
CA ASN A 130 -2.00 -27.19 2.10
C ASN A 130 -3.52 -27.40 2.05
N ILE A 131 -4.16 -27.69 3.19
CA ILE A 131 -5.63 -27.82 3.26
C ILE A 131 -6.33 -26.49 3.54
N LEU A 132 -5.58 -25.41 3.77
CA LEU A 132 -6.15 -24.09 4.01
C LEU A 132 -6.61 -23.45 2.70
N VAL A 133 -7.79 -22.84 2.73
CA VAL A 133 -8.28 -22.03 1.61
C VAL A 133 -7.44 -20.75 1.54
N LYS A 134 -6.74 -20.55 0.43
CA LYS A 134 -5.93 -19.36 0.19
C LYS A 134 -6.83 -18.19 -0.23
N ASN A 135 -6.47 -16.98 0.19
CA ASN A 135 -7.05 -15.77 -0.36
C ASN A 135 -6.36 -15.44 -1.68
N GLU A 136 -6.93 -15.92 -2.80
CA GLU A 136 -6.33 -15.74 -4.12
C GLU A 136 -6.29 -14.27 -4.57
N ASP A 137 -7.26 -13.44 -4.18
CA ASP A 137 -7.28 -12.01 -4.53
C ASP A 137 -6.09 -11.29 -3.90
N VAL A 138 -5.84 -11.52 -2.61
CA VAL A 138 -4.68 -10.95 -1.91
C VAL A 138 -3.37 -11.52 -2.46
N LEU A 139 -3.33 -12.81 -2.81
CA LEU A 139 -2.14 -13.42 -3.42
C LEU A 139 -1.82 -12.85 -4.79
N GLN A 140 -2.82 -12.62 -5.65
CA GLN A 140 -2.63 -11.97 -6.94
C GLN A 140 -2.10 -10.56 -6.75
N TRP A 141 -2.68 -9.81 -5.82
CA TRP A 141 -2.19 -8.48 -5.48
C TRP A 141 -0.73 -8.51 -5.00
N ILE A 142 -0.37 -9.43 -4.09
CA ILE A 142 1.02 -9.60 -3.62
C ILE A 142 1.96 -9.88 -4.78
N ARG A 143 1.63 -10.85 -5.64
CA ARG A 143 2.47 -11.23 -6.79
C ARG A 143 2.67 -10.07 -7.76
N ALA A 144 1.60 -9.33 -8.07
CA ALA A 144 1.65 -8.18 -8.97
C ALA A 144 2.48 -7.02 -8.42
N ASN A 145 2.71 -6.98 -7.10
CA ASN A 145 3.43 -5.89 -6.42
C ASN A 145 4.76 -6.35 -5.82
N GLN A 146 5.25 -7.56 -6.13
CA GLN A 146 6.53 -8.09 -5.62
C GLN A 146 7.74 -7.79 -6.53
N ASP A 147 7.54 -7.19 -7.71
CA ASP A 147 8.57 -6.95 -8.74
C ASP A 147 9.07 -5.48 -8.85
N HIS A 148 8.89 -4.65 -7.82
CA HIS A 148 9.41 -3.27 -7.78
C HIS A 148 10.12 -2.93 -6.48
#